data_AF-A0A9P7C5E7-F1
#
_entry.id   AF-A0A9P7C5E7-F1
#
_cell.length_a   1.000
_cell.length_b   1.000
_cell.length_c   1.000
_cell.angle_alpha   90.00
_cell.angle_beta   90.00
_cell.angle_gamma   90.00
#
_symmetry.space_group_name_H-M   'P 1'
#
loop_
_entity.id
_entity.type
_entity.pdbx_description
1 polymer ?
#
loop_
_entity_poly.entity_id
_entity_poly.type
_entity_poly.pdbx_seq_one_letter_code
_entity_poly.pdbx_strand_id
1 'polypeptide(L)'
;MFIFCISPEAHNIIRCGKGVSPRPSLDRSIYNKHLESHAVKEYPLPASCIKYIDAVIDSEDLIKFKKEIKRLTSGVEDGEDEEAFDFLEDIFRATYKAYSSHQDIGSSEAVFNQLFVYPYLEAVARSVKDHKCKADFIHGEVYLDSMTKQLKSLGCYINDKFQYKADGLIKLYGIKKLEILLLETSGPLNNADKVKINFDHHKGTFGSLALLKCIADEFSFASVEKFKKVKVFFVHAAESQIQLWSIRFEPEGIFDFWRETFFDIKPDFEDKLDALPRLISFCWTMKSLVQEAVDNIVALREEHNIKMAKYRYSSDIPVLLYDIINPIILKLTKEEDSIGMAELGPFYSPPHD
;
A
#
# COMPACT_ATOMS: atom_id res chain seq x y z
N MET A 1 -21.21 16.08 -15.97
CA MET A 1 -20.44 15.51 -17.10
C MET A 1 -19.01 15.18 -16.70
N PHE A 2 -18.28 16.04 -15.96
CA PHE A 2 -16.92 15.76 -15.47
C PHE A 2 -16.80 14.62 -14.44
N ILE A 3 -17.76 14.47 -13.51
CA ILE A 3 -17.76 13.45 -12.44
C ILE A 3 -17.70 12.00 -13.00
N PHE A 4 -18.26 11.76 -14.19
CA PHE A 4 -18.24 10.43 -14.83
C PHE A 4 -16.86 10.03 -15.35
N CYS A 5 -16.01 11.00 -15.72
CA CYS A 5 -14.69 10.72 -16.29
C CYS A 5 -13.67 10.24 -15.25
N ILE A 6 -13.94 10.40 -13.95
CA ILE A 6 -13.00 10.09 -12.87
C ILE A 6 -13.50 8.95 -11.97
N SER A 7 -14.71 8.43 -12.23
CA SER A 7 -15.24 7.28 -11.50
C SER A 7 -14.37 6.06 -11.79
N PRO A 8 -13.81 5.37 -10.77
CA PRO A 8 -13.00 4.17 -10.95
C PRO A 8 -13.68 3.10 -11.83
N GLU A 9 -15.00 2.95 -11.69
CA GLU A 9 -15.79 1.97 -12.43
C GLU A 9 -15.85 2.26 -13.93
N ALA A 10 -15.73 3.53 -14.34
CA ALA A 10 -15.61 3.92 -15.75
C ALA A 10 -14.25 3.53 -16.37
N HIS A 11 -13.28 3.16 -15.53
CA HIS A 11 -11.93 2.73 -15.91
C HIS A 11 -11.68 1.25 -15.64
N ASN A 12 -12.75 0.44 -15.53
CA ASN A 12 -12.72 -0.98 -15.18
C ASN A 12 -12.08 -1.26 -13.80
N ILE A 13 -12.12 -0.30 -12.89
CA ILE A 13 -11.63 -0.45 -11.52
C ILE A 13 -12.81 -0.73 -10.61
N ILE A 14 -12.77 -1.87 -9.91
CA ILE A 14 -13.83 -2.27 -8.99
C ILE A 14 -13.32 -2.10 -7.57
N ARG A 15 -13.96 -1.19 -6.83
CA ARG A 15 -13.66 -0.95 -5.41
C ARG A 15 -14.41 -1.89 -4.50
N CYS A 16 -13.68 -2.63 -3.68
CA CYS A 16 -14.20 -3.62 -2.74
C CYS A 16 -13.31 -3.72 -1.49
N GLY A 17 -13.67 -4.61 -0.58
CA GLY A 17 -12.82 -5.01 0.54
C GLY A 17 -13.36 -4.63 1.90
N LYS A 18 -12.50 -4.74 2.91
CA LYS A 18 -12.89 -4.69 4.33
C LYS A 18 -13.62 -3.38 4.63
N GLY A 19 -14.89 -3.43 5.01
CA GLY A 19 -15.70 -2.26 5.37
C GLY A 19 -15.98 -1.28 4.22
N VAL A 20 -15.87 -1.71 2.95
CA VAL A 20 -16.21 -0.90 1.76
C VAL A 20 -17.52 -1.42 1.18
N SER A 21 -18.56 -0.59 1.14
CA SER A 21 -19.86 -0.87 0.52
C SER A 21 -19.82 -0.68 -1.01
N PRO A 22 -20.64 -1.41 -1.78
CA PRO A 22 -20.80 -1.16 -3.21
C PRO A 22 -21.40 0.23 -3.45
N ARG A 23 -21.00 0.87 -4.55
CA ARG A 23 -21.68 2.08 -5.02
C ARG A 23 -23.12 1.77 -5.43
N PRO A 24 -24.07 2.71 -5.24
CA PRO A 24 -25.43 2.54 -5.72
C PRO A 24 -25.53 2.27 -7.23
N SER A 25 -24.57 2.78 -8.01
CA SER A 25 -24.50 2.62 -9.47
C SER A 25 -23.80 1.34 -9.94
N LEU A 26 -23.13 0.60 -9.06
CA LEU A 26 -22.44 -0.65 -9.41
C LEU A 26 -23.42 -1.81 -9.35
N ASP A 27 -23.41 -2.67 -10.37
CA ASP A 27 -24.17 -3.92 -10.33
C ASP A 27 -23.71 -4.77 -9.12
N ARG A 28 -24.65 -5.07 -8.22
CA ARG A 28 -24.37 -5.86 -7.02
C ARG A 28 -23.85 -7.25 -7.33
N SER A 29 -24.25 -7.84 -8.46
CA SER A 29 -23.76 -9.17 -8.86
C SER A 29 -22.27 -9.14 -9.16
N ILE A 30 -21.79 -8.07 -9.79
CA ILE A 30 -20.36 -7.83 -10.02
C ILE A 30 -19.66 -7.71 -8.67
N TYR A 31 -20.09 -6.79 -7.82
CA TYR A 31 -19.47 -6.59 -6.50
C TYR A 31 -19.39 -7.89 -5.68
N ASN A 32 -20.48 -8.68 -5.62
CA ASN A 32 -20.50 -9.95 -4.90
C ASN A 32 -19.53 -10.98 -5.49
N LYS A 33 -19.44 -11.08 -6.82
CA LYS A 33 -18.48 -11.97 -7.50
C LYS A 33 -17.04 -11.62 -7.11
N HIS A 34 -16.72 -10.33 -7.00
CA HIS A 34 -15.39 -9.86 -6.59
C HIS A 34 -15.12 -10.09 -5.09
N LEU A 35 -16.14 -9.98 -4.23
CA LEU A 35 -16.01 -10.37 -2.82
C LEU A 35 -15.72 -11.88 -2.68
N GLU A 36 -16.43 -12.73 -3.42
CA GLU A 36 -16.27 -14.18 -3.38
C GLU A 36 -14.94 -14.66 -3.97
N SER A 37 -14.41 -13.96 -4.98
CA SER A 37 -13.13 -14.30 -5.60
C SER A 37 -11.91 -13.87 -4.76
N HIS A 38 -12.09 -12.97 -3.80
CA HIS A 38 -11.01 -12.51 -2.94
C HIS A 38 -10.91 -13.39 -1.69
N ALA A 39 -9.99 -14.36 -1.73
CA ALA A 39 -9.67 -15.14 -0.55
C ALA A 39 -9.11 -14.23 0.55
N VAL A 40 -9.81 -14.14 1.69
CA VAL A 40 -9.29 -13.49 2.89
C VAL A 40 -8.15 -14.33 3.41
N LYS A 41 -6.94 -13.79 3.34
CA LYS A 41 -5.75 -14.40 3.94
C LYS A 41 -5.50 -13.83 5.31
N GLU A 42 -5.28 -14.71 6.27
CA GLU A 42 -4.84 -14.35 7.60
C GLU A 42 -3.33 -14.56 7.71
N TYR A 43 -2.68 -13.60 8.36
CA TYR A 43 -1.24 -13.63 8.61
C TYR A 43 -1.03 -13.65 10.12
N PRO A 44 -1.10 -14.82 10.77
CA PRO A 44 -0.91 -14.90 12.21
C PRO A 44 0.50 -14.49 12.58
N LEU A 45 0.63 -13.76 13.70
CA LEU A 45 1.92 -13.50 14.31
C LEU A 45 2.48 -14.79 14.93
N PRO A 46 3.80 -15.00 14.93
CA PRO A 46 4.40 -16.12 15.63
C PRO A 46 4.01 -16.12 17.11
N ALA A 47 3.64 -17.30 17.64
CA ALA A 47 3.22 -17.43 19.02
C ALA A 47 4.33 -17.06 20.03
N SER A 48 5.60 -17.19 19.61
CA SER A 48 6.78 -16.74 20.37
C SER A 48 6.74 -15.23 20.68
N CYS A 49 6.15 -14.42 19.80
CA CYS A 49 6.07 -12.97 19.97
C CYS A 49 5.03 -12.53 21.00
N ILE A 50 4.06 -13.40 21.38
CA ILE A 50 2.92 -12.99 22.22
C ILE A 50 3.39 -12.46 23.58
N LYS A 51 4.23 -13.22 24.29
CA LYS A 51 4.75 -12.82 25.62
C LYS A 51 5.46 -11.46 25.57
N TYR A 52 6.12 -11.18 24.45
CA TYR A 52 6.78 -9.91 24.24
C TYR A 52 5.77 -8.78 24.04
N ILE A 53 4.86 -8.97 23.09
CA ILE A 53 3.82 -8.00 22.76
C ILE A 53 3.05 -7.61 24.02
N ASP A 54 2.64 -8.60 24.82
CA ASP A 54 1.95 -8.41 26.09
C ASP A 54 2.78 -7.57 27.08
N ALA A 55 4.08 -7.87 27.24
CA ALA A 55 4.94 -7.12 28.15
C ALA A 55 5.06 -5.62 27.78
N VAL A 56 5.08 -5.29 26.49
CA VAL A 56 5.09 -3.90 26.03
C VAL A 56 3.73 -3.24 26.23
N ILE A 57 2.65 -3.93 25.88
CA ILE A 57 1.27 -3.43 26.03
C ILE A 57 0.94 -3.16 27.49
N ASP A 58 1.32 -4.06 28.39
CA ASP A 58 1.01 -4.00 29.82
C ASP A 58 1.90 -3.00 30.59
N SER A 59 2.80 -2.29 29.91
CA SER A 59 3.65 -1.29 30.53
C SER A 59 2.85 -0.12 31.08
N GLU A 60 2.92 0.10 32.40
CA GLU A 60 2.13 1.14 33.08
C GLU A 60 2.45 2.57 32.62
N ASP A 61 3.70 2.84 32.22
CA ASP A 61 4.17 4.16 31.82
C ASP A 61 5.19 4.08 30.66
N LEU A 62 5.50 5.23 30.06
CA LEU A 62 6.47 5.34 28.97
C LEU A 62 7.89 4.90 29.35
N ILE A 63 8.27 4.97 30.63
CA ILE A 63 9.60 4.55 31.09
C ILE A 63 9.68 3.02 31.08
N LYS A 64 8.66 2.33 31.59
CA LYS A 64 8.52 0.87 31.54
C LYS A 64 8.38 0.40 30.09
N PHE A 65 7.56 1.05 29.28
CA PHE A 65 7.40 0.74 27.84
C PHE A 65 8.75 0.73 27.12
N LYS A 66 9.57 1.77 27.32
CA LYS A 66 10.92 1.86 26.76
C LYS A 66 11.87 0.77 27.29
N LYS A 67 11.78 0.42 28.58
CA LYS A 67 12.61 -0.63 29.18
C LYS A 67 12.24 -2.00 28.62
N GLU A 68 10.95 -2.27 28.48
CA GLU A 68 10.44 -3.51 27.91
C GLU A 68 10.96 -3.65 26.48
N ILE A 69 10.83 -2.63 25.61
CA ILE A 69 11.41 -2.65 24.24
C ILE A 69 12.91 -3.00 24.24
N LYS A 70 13.70 -2.42 25.16
CA LYS A 70 15.14 -2.69 25.24
C LYS A 70 15.47 -4.11 25.68
N ARG A 71 14.61 -4.75 26.47
CA ARG A 71 14.84 -6.11 26.97
C ARG A 71 14.93 -7.13 25.83
N LEU A 72 14.33 -6.82 24.68
CA LEU A 72 14.23 -7.75 23.55
C LEU A 72 15.45 -7.76 22.71
N THR A 73 16.02 -6.60 22.46
CA THR A 73 17.32 -6.49 21.81
C THR A 73 18.41 -7.30 22.54
N SER A 74 18.19 -7.64 23.82
CA SER A 74 19.12 -8.42 24.65
C SER A 74 18.69 -9.87 24.96
N GLY A 75 17.48 -10.30 24.59
CA GLY A 75 16.86 -11.52 25.10
C GLY A 75 16.43 -12.56 24.07
N VAL A 76 16.62 -12.31 22.77
CA VAL A 76 16.33 -13.29 21.72
C VAL A 76 17.38 -14.40 21.79
N GLU A 77 16.94 -15.62 22.11
CA GLU A 77 17.81 -16.82 22.06
C GLU A 77 18.06 -17.23 20.61
N ASP A 78 19.25 -17.75 20.31
CA ASP A 78 19.61 -18.27 18.98
C ASP A 78 18.58 -19.33 18.53
N GLY A 79 17.78 -19.01 17.50
CA GLY A 79 16.79 -19.92 16.90
C GLY A 79 15.31 -19.50 17.02
N GLU A 80 14.98 -18.39 17.69
CA GLU A 80 13.66 -17.77 17.60
C GLU A 80 13.46 -17.02 16.26
N ASP A 81 12.22 -16.65 15.90
CA ASP A 81 11.88 -15.87 14.69
C ASP A 81 12.48 -14.45 14.74
N GLU A 82 13.80 -14.33 14.61
CA GLU A 82 14.58 -13.09 14.73
C GLU A 82 14.00 -11.97 13.85
N GLU A 83 13.55 -12.30 12.64
CA GLU A 83 12.92 -11.35 11.72
C GLU A 83 11.58 -10.79 12.20
N ALA A 84 10.82 -11.59 12.97
CA ALA A 84 9.59 -11.12 13.58
C ALA A 84 9.89 -10.18 14.74
N PHE A 85 10.89 -10.51 15.57
CA PHE A 85 11.32 -9.66 16.68
C PHE A 85 11.92 -8.33 16.21
N ASP A 86 12.80 -8.35 15.21
CA ASP A 86 13.36 -7.15 14.56
C ASP A 86 12.23 -6.21 14.11
N PHE A 87 11.26 -6.76 13.39
CA PHE A 87 10.13 -5.99 12.88
C PHE A 87 9.30 -5.40 14.01
N LEU A 88 8.96 -6.19 15.03
CA LEU A 88 8.20 -5.70 16.18
C LEU A 88 8.96 -4.62 16.94
N GLU A 89 10.28 -4.78 17.12
CA GLU A 89 11.11 -3.78 17.76
C GLU A 89 11.05 -2.43 17.01
N ASP A 90 11.14 -2.45 15.68
CA ASP A 90 10.99 -1.26 14.84
C ASP A 90 9.63 -0.59 15.04
N ILE A 91 8.53 -1.37 15.06
CA ILE A 91 7.18 -0.86 15.32
C ILE A 91 7.09 -0.24 16.71
N PHE A 92 7.56 -0.92 17.75
CA PHE A 92 7.46 -0.40 19.11
C PHE A 92 8.32 0.84 19.34
N ARG A 93 9.50 0.93 18.71
CA ARG A 93 10.33 2.14 18.75
C ARG A 93 9.63 3.32 18.08
N ALA A 94 8.98 3.08 16.94
CA ALA A 94 8.16 4.08 16.27
C ALA A 94 7.01 4.56 17.17
N THR A 95 6.26 3.61 17.75
CA THR A 95 5.14 3.92 18.66
C THR A 95 5.59 4.65 19.92
N TYR A 96 6.71 4.24 20.54
CA TYR A 96 7.27 4.95 21.69
C TYR A 96 7.63 6.40 21.32
N LYS A 97 8.23 6.63 20.15
CA LYS A 97 8.55 7.98 19.66
C LYS A 97 7.28 8.80 19.46
N ALA A 98 6.22 8.20 18.92
CA ALA A 98 4.92 8.85 18.74
C ALA A 98 4.31 9.26 20.09
N TYR A 99 4.20 8.34 21.04
CA TYR A 99 3.62 8.60 22.37
C TYR A 99 4.45 9.53 23.26
N SER A 100 5.76 9.60 23.05
CA SER A 100 6.63 10.52 23.81
C SER A 100 6.80 11.89 23.15
N SER A 101 6.21 12.10 21.97
CA SER A 101 6.26 13.37 21.27
C SER A 101 5.35 14.40 21.93
N HIS A 102 5.83 15.64 22.04
CA HIS A 102 5.04 16.78 22.49
C HIS A 102 4.54 17.65 21.32
N GLN A 103 4.83 17.22 20.08
CA GLN A 103 4.38 17.95 18.89
C GLN A 103 2.89 17.74 18.69
N ASP A 104 2.19 18.80 18.32
CA ASP A 104 0.79 18.72 17.93
C ASP A 104 0.67 18.02 16.57
N ILE A 105 0.16 16.79 16.58
CA ILE A 105 -0.03 15.96 15.39
C ILE A 105 -1.14 16.46 14.46
N GLY A 106 -2.03 17.32 14.97
CA GLY A 106 -3.03 18.03 14.18
C GLY A 106 -2.48 19.28 13.50
N SER A 107 -1.26 19.71 13.85
CA SER A 107 -0.70 20.99 13.36
C SER A 107 -0.28 20.95 11.89
N SER A 108 0.25 19.81 11.42
CA SER A 108 0.69 19.68 10.02
C SER A 108 0.79 18.22 9.58
N GLU A 109 0.59 18.02 8.28
CA GLU A 109 0.76 16.73 7.62
C GLU A 109 2.18 16.16 7.80
N ALA A 110 3.20 17.02 7.81
CA ALA A 110 4.58 16.60 8.00
C ALA A 110 4.82 15.97 9.39
N VAL A 111 4.29 16.59 10.45
CA VAL A 111 4.39 16.05 11.82
C VAL A 111 3.64 14.73 11.92
N PHE A 112 2.43 14.68 11.35
CA PHE A 112 1.62 13.48 11.30
C PHE A 112 2.38 12.32 10.63
N ASN A 113 2.93 12.55 9.44
CA ASN A 113 3.68 11.55 8.69
C ASN A 113 4.94 11.09 9.43
N GLN A 114 5.71 12.02 10.00
CA GLN A 114 6.96 11.70 10.69
C GLN A 114 6.76 10.82 11.95
N LEU A 115 5.60 10.90 12.58
CA LEU A 115 5.30 10.19 13.83
C LEU A 115 4.46 8.93 13.62
N PHE A 116 3.48 8.98 12.71
CA PHE A 116 2.46 7.92 12.61
C PHE A 116 2.40 7.23 11.24
N VAL A 117 3.19 7.62 10.23
CA VAL A 117 3.12 6.99 8.91
C VAL A 117 4.47 6.46 8.45
N TYR A 118 5.46 7.35 8.25
CA TYR A 118 6.77 6.98 7.71
C TYR A 118 7.48 5.88 8.50
N PRO A 119 7.55 5.94 9.85
CA PRO A 119 8.26 4.90 10.60
C PRO A 119 7.72 3.48 10.39
N TYR A 120 6.40 3.34 10.21
CA TYR A 120 5.77 2.05 9.98
C TYR A 120 6.04 1.53 8.56
N LEU A 121 6.04 2.41 7.55
CA LEU A 121 6.39 2.05 6.18
C LEU A 121 7.88 1.71 6.04
N GLU A 122 8.76 2.40 6.77
CA GLU A 122 10.18 2.07 6.87
C GLU A 122 10.39 0.68 7.50
N ALA A 123 9.68 0.36 8.58
CA ALA A 123 9.73 -0.96 9.21
C ALA A 123 9.27 -2.06 8.24
N VAL A 124 8.15 -1.84 7.53
CA VAL A 124 7.66 -2.75 6.50
C VAL A 124 8.70 -2.95 5.41
N ALA A 125 9.21 -1.88 4.81
CA ALA A 125 10.19 -1.98 3.72
C ALA A 125 11.46 -2.73 4.13
N ARG A 126 12.01 -2.42 5.31
CA ARG A 126 13.24 -3.08 5.83
C ARG A 126 13.04 -4.56 6.17
N SER A 127 11.83 -4.96 6.52
CA SER A 127 11.51 -6.35 6.85
C SER A 127 11.41 -7.26 5.61
N VAL A 128 11.32 -6.68 4.41
CA VAL A 128 11.29 -7.42 3.14
C VAL A 128 12.72 -7.72 2.70
N LYS A 129 13.27 -8.85 3.17
CA LYS A 129 14.70 -9.19 3.01
C LYS A 129 14.97 -10.19 1.88
N ASP A 130 13.95 -10.87 1.37
CA ASP A 130 14.16 -11.96 0.41
C ASP A 130 14.54 -11.52 -1.02
N HIS A 131 15.14 -12.46 -1.75
CA HIS A 131 15.44 -12.36 -3.19
C HIS A 131 16.38 -11.23 -3.62
N LYS A 132 17.18 -10.69 -2.69
CA LYS A 132 18.05 -9.52 -2.93
C LYS A 132 17.25 -8.33 -3.50
N CYS A 133 15.99 -8.20 -3.11
CA CYS A 133 15.08 -7.20 -3.67
C CYS A 133 15.48 -5.77 -3.29
N LYS A 134 16.20 -5.59 -2.18
CA LYS A 134 16.63 -4.30 -1.64
C LYS A 134 15.47 -3.31 -1.58
N ALA A 135 14.39 -3.75 -0.93
CA ALA A 135 13.24 -2.90 -0.65
C ALA A 135 13.65 -1.78 0.31
N ASP A 136 13.24 -0.55 0.01
CA ASP A 136 13.44 0.58 0.90
C ASP A 136 12.31 1.59 0.75
N PHE A 137 12.07 2.36 1.80
CA PHE A 137 11.06 3.41 1.84
C PHE A 137 11.70 4.77 1.56
N ILE A 138 11.07 5.56 0.70
CA ILE A 138 11.49 6.93 0.37
C ILE A 138 10.42 7.88 0.89
N HIS A 139 10.81 8.81 1.75
CA HIS A 139 9.91 9.78 2.39
C HIS A 139 9.77 11.08 1.60
N GLY A 140 8.58 11.70 1.69
CA GLY A 140 8.29 13.04 1.16
C GLY A 140 7.82 13.06 -0.29
N GLU A 141 7.80 14.25 -0.89
CA GLU A 141 7.31 14.57 -2.23
C GLU A 141 8.18 13.98 -3.35
N VAL A 142 8.11 12.66 -3.53
CA VAL A 142 8.95 11.88 -4.45
C VAL A 142 8.22 11.68 -5.78
N TYR A 143 8.95 11.89 -6.88
CA TYR A 143 8.41 11.62 -8.21
C TYR A 143 8.10 10.14 -8.40
N LEU A 144 6.89 9.86 -8.90
CA LEU A 144 6.50 8.51 -9.26
C LEU A 144 7.00 8.18 -10.67
N ASP A 145 8.10 7.41 -10.75
CA ASP A 145 8.74 7.05 -12.01
C ASP A 145 7.77 6.26 -12.91
N SER A 146 6.95 5.41 -12.30
CA SER A 146 5.98 4.58 -13.00
C SER A 146 4.98 5.43 -13.78
N MET A 147 4.38 6.44 -13.15
CA MET A 147 3.48 7.38 -13.83
C MET A 147 4.21 8.12 -14.95
N THR A 148 5.43 8.57 -14.71
CA THR A 148 6.23 9.27 -15.72
C THR A 148 6.50 8.41 -16.95
N LYS A 149 6.82 7.12 -16.76
CA LYS A 149 7.02 6.16 -17.87
C LYS A 149 5.74 6.00 -18.70
N GLN A 150 4.59 5.86 -18.04
CA GLN A 150 3.30 5.66 -18.70
C GLN A 150 2.81 6.92 -19.42
N LEU A 151 3.02 8.11 -18.86
CA LEU A 151 2.71 9.35 -19.57
C LEU A 151 3.61 9.56 -20.80
N LYS A 152 4.89 9.13 -20.74
CA LYS A 152 5.80 9.20 -21.88
C LYS A 152 5.40 8.22 -22.99
N SER A 153 5.00 6.99 -22.65
CA SER A 153 4.57 6.00 -23.65
C SER A 153 3.28 6.41 -24.36
N LEU A 154 2.40 7.14 -23.67
CA LEU A 154 1.17 7.71 -24.24
C LEU A 154 1.37 9.04 -24.98
N GLY A 155 2.57 9.62 -24.97
CA GLY A 155 2.82 10.95 -25.56
C GLY A 155 2.15 12.11 -24.79
N CYS A 156 1.68 11.87 -23.56
CA CYS A 156 1.04 12.86 -22.68
C CYS A 156 2.04 13.54 -21.73
N TYR A 157 3.32 13.19 -21.80
CA TYR A 157 4.35 13.79 -20.98
C TYR A 157 4.68 15.22 -21.43
N ILE A 158 4.49 16.20 -20.55
CA ILE A 158 4.75 17.61 -20.84
C ILE A 158 6.16 18.01 -20.37
N ASN A 159 6.43 18.00 -19.06
CA ASN A 159 7.74 18.26 -18.46
C ASN A 159 7.79 17.84 -16.97
N ASP A 160 8.97 17.93 -16.35
CA ASP A 160 9.20 17.46 -14.97
C ASP A 160 8.38 18.22 -13.89
N LYS A 161 7.90 19.44 -14.19
CA LYS A 161 7.06 20.21 -13.25
C LYS A 161 5.66 19.61 -13.10
N PHE A 162 5.21 18.86 -14.09
CA PHE A 162 3.90 18.22 -14.13
C PHE A 162 3.98 16.72 -13.81
N GLN A 163 5.06 16.24 -13.19
CA GLN A 163 5.12 14.86 -12.75
C GLN A 163 4.27 14.64 -11.50
N TYR A 164 3.74 13.42 -11.39
CA TYR A 164 3.09 12.97 -10.17
C TYR A 164 4.12 12.88 -9.05
N LYS A 165 3.78 13.41 -7.88
CA LYS A 165 4.54 13.25 -6.65
C LYS A 165 3.70 12.53 -5.61
N ALA A 166 4.26 11.49 -5.02
CA ALA A 166 3.69 10.78 -3.88
C ALA A 166 4.31 11.33 -2.59
N ASP A 167 3.65 11.11 -1.45
CA ASP A 167 4.19 11.48 -0.13
C ASP A 167 5.16 10.43 0.41
N GLY A 168 5.20 9.26 -0.22
CA GLY A 168 6.19 8.24 0.02
C GLY A 168 6.05 7.04 -0.90
N LEU A 169 7.11 6.25 -1.01
CA LEU A 169 7.17 5.09 -1.91
C LEU A 169 7.98 3.96 -1.28
N ILE A 170 7.55 2.70 -1.46
CA ILE A 170 8.44 1.54 -1.31
C ILE A 170 8.94 1.13 -2.68
N LYS A 171 10.27 1.06 -2.81
CA LYS A 171 10.97 0.77 -4.07
C LYS A 171 11.89 -0.44 -3.92
N LEU A 172 11.87 -1.33 -4.91
CA LEU A 172 12.70 -2.53 -4.99
C LEU A 172 13.97 -2.23 -5.79
N TYR A 173 15.02 -1.73 -5.14
CA TYR A 173 16.25 -1.32 -5.83
C TYR A 173 17.00 -2.48 -6.49
N GLY A 174 16.84 -3.69 -5.96
CA GLY A 174 17.41 -4.93 -6.51
C GLY A 174 16.60 -5.53 -7.65
N ILE A 175 15.36 -5.08 -7.87
CA ILE A 175 14.48 -5.56 -8.93
C ILE A 175 14.08 -4.38 -9.81
N LYS A 176 14.98 -3.98 -10.71
CA LYS A 176 14.74 -2.94 -11.73
C LYS A 176 14.22 -1.60 -11.18
N LYS A 177 14.43 -1.33 -9.88
CA LYS A 177 13.91 -0.15 -9.17
C LYS A 177 12.39 -0.03 -9.31
N LEU A 178 11.67 -1.16 -9.25
CA LEU A 178 10.21 -1.17 -9.32
C LEU A 178 9.61 -0.49 -8.09
N GLU A 179 8.55 0.27 -8.30
CA GLU A 179 7.75 0.89 -7.25
C GLU A 179 6.56 -0.02 -6.96
N ILE A 180 6.36 -0.40 -5.69
CA ILE A 180 5.37 -1.43 -5.32
C ILE A 180 4.34 -0.96 -4.28
N LEU A 181 4.64 0.12 -3.56
CA LEU A 181 3.71 0.77 -2.64
C LEU A 181 3.88 2.28 -2.79
N LEU A 182 2.77 3.01 -2.85
CA LEU A 182 2.77 4.47 -2.75
C LEU A 182 1.94 4.94 -1.56
N LEU A 183 2.31 6.08 -1.00
CA LEU A 183 1.61 6.76 0.08
C LEU A 183 1.04 8.08 -0.44
N GLU A 184 -0.22 8.34 -0.10
CA GLU A 184 -0.81 9.68 -0.10
C GLU A 184 -1.37 9.99 1.29
N THR A 185 -1.14 11.21 1.73
CA THR A 185 -1.59 11.76 3.00
C THR A 185 -2.51 12.92 2.73
N SER A 186 -3.71 12.87 3.29
CA SER A 186 -4.73 13.89 3.09
C SER A 186 -4.76 14.86 4.26
N GLY A 187 -3.65 15.55 4.52
CA GLY A 187 -3.53 16.53 5.59
C GLY A 187 -3.12 15.97 6.95
N PRO A 188 -3.11 16.81 8.00
CA PRO A 188 -2.83 16.39 9.36
C PRO A 188 -3.90 15.42 9.90
N LEU A 189 -3.63 14.80 11.05
CA LEU A 189 -4.59 13.95 11.74
C LEU A 189 -5.92 14.68 11.96
N ASN A 190 -7.03 13.97 11.74
CA ASN A 190 -8.41 14.47 11.82
C ASN A 190 -8.76 15.54 10.78
N ASN A 191 -7.98 15.67 9.69
CA ASN A 191 -8.42 16.49 8.57
C ASN A 191 -9.77 15.99 8.03
N ALA A 192 -10.70 16.93 7.82
CA ALA A 192 -12.07 16.65 7.38
C ALA A 192 -12.38 17.23 5.99
N ASP A 193 -11.37 17.72 5.26
CA ASP A 193 -11.53 18.19 3.88
C ASP A 193 -11.80 17.01 2.94
N LYS A 194 -13.08 16.71 2.75
CA LYS A 194 -13.56 15.64 1.86
C LYS A 194 -13.07 15.79 0.42
N VAL A 195 -12.85 17.01 -0.06
CA VAL A 195 -12.35 17.23 -1.43
C VAL A 195 -10.90 16.75 -1.51
N LYS A 196 -10.04 17.17 -0.57
CA LYS A 196 -8.64 16.72 -0.50
C LYS A 196 -8.54 15.21 -0.28
N ILE A 197 -9.29 14.67 0.68
CA ILE A 197 -9.31 13.23 1.00
C ILE A 197 -9.65 12.40 -0.23
N ASN A 198 -10.74 12.74 -0.91
CA ASN A 198 -11.17 11.98 -2.08
C ASN A 198 -10.26 12.22 -3.28
N PHE A 199 -9.74 13.43 -3.46
CA PHE A 199 -8.79 13.72 -4.53
C PHE A 199 -7.53 12.85 -4.40
N ASP A 200 -6.92 12.83 -3.22
CA ASP A 200 -5.72 12.01 -2.96
C ASP A 200 -6.00 10.52 -3.10
N HIS A 201 -7.19 10.07 -2.70
CA HIS A 201 -7.60 8.68 -2.88
C HIS A 201 -7.61 8.27 -4.37
N HIS A 202 -8.20 9.08 -5.25
CA HIS A 202 -8.19 8.80 -6.70
C HIS A 202 -6.82 8.98 -7.30
N LYS A 203 -6.08 10.00 -6.86
CA LYS A 203 -4.69 10.25 -7.26
C LYS A 203 -3.84 9.00 -6.97
N GLY A 204 -3.91 8.47 -5.75
CA GLY A 204 -3.24 7.24 -5.36
C GLY A 204 -3.73 6.01 -6.14
N THR A 205 -5.03 5.92 -6.44
CA THR A 205 -5.59 4.83 -7.28
C THR A 205 -4.95 4.78 -8.66
N PHE A 206 -4.92 5.90 -9.39
CA PHE A 206 -4.28 5.95 -10.71
C PHE A 206 -2.76 5.85 -10.64
N GLY A 207 -2.15 6.36 -9.56
CA GLY A 207 -0.77 6.09 -9.21
C GLY A 207 -0.49 4.60 -9.21
N SER A 208 -1.23 3.82 -8.42
CA SER A 208 -1.09 2.36 -8.29
C SER A 208 -1.34 1.62 -9.59
N LEU A 209 -2.27 2.06 -10.44
CA LEU A 209 -2.40 1.48 -11.79
C LEU A 209 -1.13 1.66 -12.62
N ALA A 210 -0.47 2.81 -12.52
CA ALA A 210 0.80 3.03 -13.21
C ALA A 210 1.93 2.12 -12.67
N LEU A 211 1.97 1.87 -11.35
CA LEU A 211 2.90 0.89 -10.75
C LEU A 211 2.66 -0.51 -11.36
N LEU A 212 1.41 -0.97 -11.34
CA LEU A 212 1.03 -2.30 -11.84
C LEU A 212 1.37 -2.45 -13.33
N LYS A 213 1.05 -1.43 -14.13
CA LYS A 213 1.37 -1.40 -15.57
C LYS A 213 2.88 -1.44 -15.82
N CYS A 214 3.69 -0.72 -15.05
CA CYS A 214 5.14 -0.77 -15.19
C CYS A 214 5.72 -2.16 -14.90
N ILE A 215 5.14 -2.91 -13.96
CA ILE A 215 5.55 -4.31 -13.72
C ILE A 215 5.21 -5.19 -14.93
N ALA A 216 4.02 -5.02 -15.52
CA ALA A 216 3.62 -5.75 -16.73
C ALA A 216 4.54 -5.46 -17.92
N ASP A 217 4.94 -4.19 -18.09
CA ASP A 217 5.84 -3.77 -19.17
C ASP A 217 7.25 -4.33 -18.98
N GLU A 218 7.79 -4.26 -17.76
CA GLU A 218 9.13 -4.74 -17.44
C GLU A 218 9.24 -6.27 -17.60
N PHE A 219 8.17 -7.00 -17.26
CA PHE A 219 8.12 -8.46 -17.35
C PHE A 219 7.18 -8.98 -18.43
N SER A 220 7.14 -8.28 -19.58
CA SER A 220 6.21 -8.50 -20.69
C SER A 220 6.05 -9.94 -21.22
N PHE A 221 7.10 -10.75 -21.26
CA PHE A 221 7.02 -12.15 -21.69
C PHE A 221 6.34 -13.12 -20.70
N ALA A 222 6.04 -12.71 -19.47
CA ALA A 222 5.42 -13.60 -18.49
C ALA A 222 3.94 -13.89 -18.83
N SER A 223 3.34 -14.86 -18.14
CA SER A 223 1.93 -15.22 -18.33
C SER A 223 0.99 -14.33 -17.54
N VAL A 224 -0.24 -14.17 -18.05
CA VAL A 224 -1.36 -13.58 -17.30
C VAL A 224 -1.62 -14.37 -16.01
N GLU A 225 -1.43 -15.69 -16.04
CA GLU A 225 -1.63 -16.55 -14.87
C GLU A 225 -0.68 -16.23 -13.71
N LYS A 226 0.57 -15.89 -13.99
CA LYS A 226 1.50 -15.38 -12.97
C LYS A 226 1.19 -13.94 -12.62
N PHE A 227 0.85 -13.12 -13.61
CA PHE A 227 0.58 -11.70 -13.40
C PHE A 227 -0.63 -11.43 -12.49
N LYS A 228 -1.71 -12.22 -12.57
CA LYS A 228 -2.90 -12.04 -11.71
C LYS A 228 -2.60 -12.09 -10.20
N LYS A 229 -1.48 -12.72 -9.82
CA LYS A 229 -1.04 -12.84 -8.43
C LYS A 229 -0.26 -11.62 -7.95
N VAL A 230 0.25 -10.79 -8.86
CA VAL A 230 0.96 -9.57 -8.51
C VAL A 230 -0.02 -8.55 -7.98
N LYS A 231 0.28 -8.05 -6.78
CA LYS A 231 -0.37 -6.90 -6.16
C LYS A 231 0.62 -5.73 -6.10
N VAL A 232 0.09 -4.53 -6.24
CA VAL A 232 0.75 -3.29 -5.81
C VAL A 232 -0.12 -2.62 -4.77
N PHE A 233 0.47 -1.77 -3.94
CA PHE A 233 -0.21 -1.22 -2.77
C PHE A 233 -0.34 0.29 -2.82
N PHE A 234 -1.38 0.78 -2.16
CA PHE A 234 -1.63 2.17 -1.89
C PHE A 234 -1.96 2.33 -0.42
N VAL A 235 -1.15 3.10 0.29
CA VAL A 235 -1.45 3.51 1.66
C VAL A 235 -2.07 4.90 1.59
N HIS A 236 -3.25 5.03 2.16
CA HIS A 236 -3.96 6.29 2.27
C HIS A 236 -4.07 6.66 3.75
N ALA A 237 -3.35 7.70 4.16
CA ALA A 237 -3.48 8.27 5.49
C ALA A 237 -4.46 9.46 5.42
N ALA A 238 -5.65 9.30 5.99
CA ALA A 238 -6.71 10.29 5.92
C ALA A 238 -7.58 10.26 7.16
N GLU A 239 -8.12 11.42 7.54
CA GLU A 239 -8.92 11.57 8.76
C GLU A 239 -8.12 11.07 9.98
N SER A 240 -8.64 10.09 10.71
CA SER A 240 -7.97 9.43 11.84
C SER A 240 -7.43 8.04 11.49
N GLN A 241 -7.31 7.69 10.21
CA GLN A 241 -7.03 6.33 9.76
C GLN A 241 -5.83 6.23 8.83
N ILE A 242 -5.15 5.08 8.92
CA ILE A 242 -4.25 4.59 7.88
C ILE A 242 -4.93 3.41 7.21
N GLN A 243 -5.10 3.48 5.89
CA GLN A 243 -5.78 2.46 5.11
C GLN A 243 -4.80 1.83 4.13
N LEU A 244 -4.74 0.50 4.13
CA LEU A 244 -3.97 -0.27 3.15
C LEU A 244 -4.91 -0.77 2.06
N TRP A 245 -4.65 -0.31 0.84
CA TRP A 245 -5.31 -0.78 -0.36
C TRP A 245 -4.34 -1.56 -1.24
N SER A 246 -4.86 -2.50 -2.01
CA SER A 246 -4.12 -3.21 -3.06
C SER A 246 -4.83 -3.08 -4.41
N ILE A 247 -4.04 -3.09 -5.48
CA ILE A 247 -4.54 -3.26 -6.84
C ILE A 247 -3.95 -4.52 -7.44
N ARG A 248 -4.80 -5.34 -8.06
CA ARG A 248 -4.39 -6.47 -8.91
C ARG A 248 -5.21 -6.51 -10.19
N PHE A 249 -4.68 -7.21 -11.19
CA PHE A 249 -5.38 -7.49 -12.43
C PHE A 249 -6.22 -8.75 -12.32
N GLU A 250 -7.47 -8.66 -12.78
CA GLU A 250 -8.34 -9.79 -13.02
C GLU A 250 -8.56 -9.98 -14.54
N PRO A 251 -8.82 -11.23 -15.00
CA PRO A 251 -9.19 -11.48 -16.39
C PRO A 251 -10.35 -10.58 -16.85
N GLU A 252 -10.46 -10.37 -18.17
CA GLU A 252 -11.43 -9.46 -18.81
C GLU A 252 -11.07 -7.97 -18.71
N GLY A 253 -9.85 -7.63 -18.26
CA GLY A 253 -9.38 -6.23 -18.26
C GLY A 253 -9.80 -5.44 -17.02
N ILE A 254 -10.15 -6.16 -15.94
CA ILE A 254 -10.65 -5.58 -14.69
C ILE A 254 -9.49 -5.39 -13.71
N PHE A 255 -9.57 -4.33 -12.92
CA PHE A 255 -8.64 -4.04 -11.84
C PHE A 255 -9.37 -4.05 -10.50
N ASP A 256 -9.06 -5.05 -9.68
CA ASP A 256 -9.57 -5.14 -8.32
C ASP A 256 -8.83 -4.12 -7.46
N PHE A 257 -9.55 -3.13 -6.93
CA PHE A 257 -9.03 -2.17 -5.98
C PHE A 257 -9.62 -2.46 -4.60
N TRP A 258 -8.83 -3.12 -3.77
CA TRP A 258 -9.30 -3.78 -2.55
C TRP A 258 -8.74 -3.12 -1.29
N ARG A 259 -9.59 -2.77 -0.33
CA ARG A 259 -9.13 -2.37 1.01
C ARG A 259 -8.78 -3.62 1.82
N GLU A 260 -7.48 -3.88 1.95
CA GLU A 260 -6.94 -5.04 2.67
C GLU A 260 -7.19 -4.92 4.17
N THR A 261 -6.81 -3.78 4.75
CA THR A 261 -6.98 -3.51 6.17
C THR A 261 -6.90 -2.00 6.44
N PHE A 262 -7.24 -1.59 7.66
CA PHE A 262 -7.12 -0.22 8.13
C PHE A 262 -6.82 -0.19 9.63
N PHE A 263 -6.30 0.93 10.10
CA PHE A 263 -5.97 1.17 11.50
C PHE A 263 -6.41 2.57 11.92
N ASP A 264 -7.13 2.67 13.04
CA ASP A 264 -7.50 3.91 13.69
C ASP A 264 -6.37 4.41 14.59
N ILE A 265 -5.87 5.60 14.29
CA ILE A 265 -4.77 6.19 15.02
C ILE A 265 -5.25 6.70 16.37
N LYS A 266 -4.63 6.18 17.43
CA LYS A 266 -4.81 6.64 18.80
C LYS A 266 -3.49 7.22 19.30
N PRO A 267 -3.38 8.55 19.43
CA PRO A 267 -2.11 9.20 19.75
C PRO A 267 -1.77 9.19 21.24
N ASP A 268 -2.74 8.90 22.11
CA ASP A 268 -2.55 8.92 23.55
C ASP A 268 -2.04 7.57 24.05
N PHE A 269 -1.06 7.60 24.96
CA PHE A 269 -0.47 6.39 25.55
C PHE A 269 -1.49 5.55 26.33
N GLU A 270 -2.54 6.20 26.86
CA GLU A 270 -3.61 5.53 27.62
C GLU A 270 -4.44 4.58 26.73
N ASP A 271 -4.52 4.86 25.42
CA ASP A 271 -5.27 4.03 24.47
C ASP A 271 -4.49 2.79 24.01
N LYS A 272 -3.25 2.59 24.48
CA LYS A 272 -2.35 1.53 23.99
C LYS A 272 -2.95 0.11 24.07
N LEU A 273 -3.80 -0.15 25.07
CA LEU A 273 -4.39 -1.48 25.28
C LEU A 273 -5.28 -1.90 24.10
N ASP A 274 -5.99 -0.95 23.49
CA ASP A 274 -6.81 -1.19 22.29
C ASP A 274 -6.03 -0.92 21.00
N ALA A 275 -5.24 0.15 20.98
CA ALA A 275 -4.59 0.63 19.77
C ALA A 275 -3.38 -0.22 19.34
N LEU A 276 -2.53 -0.62 20.28
CA LEU A 276 -1.25 -1.26 19.95
C LEU A 276 -1.42 -2.65 19.33
N PRO A 277 -2.31 -3.55 19.82
CA PRO A 277 -2.61 -4.81 19.15
C PRO A 277 -3.07 -4.62 17.70
N ARG A 278 -3.96 -3.64 17.46
CA ARG A 278 -4.50 -3.33 16.13
C ARG A 278 -3.41 -2.78 15.20
N LEU A 279 -2.54 -1.92 15.71
CA LEU A 279 -1.39 -1.39 14.96
C LEU A 279 -0.43 -2.52 14.57
N ILE A 280 -0.06 -3.40 15.50
CA ILE A 280 0.84 -4.53 15.22
C ILE A 280 0.20 -5.42 14.14
N SER A 281 -1.08 -5.76 14.29
CA SER A 281 -1.81 -6.57 13.30
C SER A 281 -1.85 -5.91 11.92
N PHE A 282 -2.11 -4.60 11.86
CA PHE A 282 -2.09 -3.81 10.63
C PHE A 282 -0.72 -3.84 9.95
N CYS A 283 0.35 -3.52 10.69
CA CYS A 283 1.71 -3.49 10.18
C CYS A 283 2.19 -4.89 9.75
N TRP A 284 1.87 -5.94 10.52
CA TRP A 284 2.22 -7.32 10.20
C TRP A 284 1.52 -7.83 8.93
N THR A 285 0.23 -7.51 8.79
CA THR A 285 -0.54 -7.80 7.58
C THR A 285 0.06 -7.10 6.38
N MET A 286 0.39 -5.81 6.51
CA MET A 286 1.04 -5.03 5.46
C MET A 286 2.40 -5.61 5.06
N LYS A 287 3.26 -5.94 6.04
CA LYS A 287 4.55 -6.63 5.81
C LYS A 287 4.34 -7.91 5.00
N SER A 288 3.41 -8.76 5.43
CA SER A 288 3.19 -10.08 4.82
C SER A 288 2.67 -9.97 3.39
N LEU A 289 1.76 -9.03 3.14
CA LEU A 289 1.23 -8.73 1.80
C LEU A 289 2.32 -8.18 0.87
N VAL A 290 3.17 -7.26 1.36
CA VAL A 290 4.28 -6.71 0.58
C VAL A 290 5.30 -7.81 0.25
N GLN A 291 5.64 -8.67 1.22
CA GLN A 291 6.52 -9.81 0.99
C GLN A 291 5.95 -10.76 -0.08
N GLU A 292 4.66 -11.14 0.03
CA GLU A 292 4.00 -11.99 -0.95
C GLU A 292 4.00 -11.36 -2.36
N ALA A 293 3.79 -10.04 -2.46
CA ALA A 293 3.87 -9.34 -3.74
C ALA A 293 5.29 -9.40 -4.34
N VAL A 294 6.33 -9.26 -3.52
CA VAL A 294 7.73 -9.42 -3.98
C VAL A 294 7.99 -10.84 -4.50
N ASP A 295 7.52 -11.87 -3.78
CA ASP A 295 7.69 -13.26 -4.21
C ASP A 295 6.98 -13.52 -5.55
N ASN A 296 5.77 -12.99 -5.72
CA ASN A 296 5.03 -13.07 -6.97
C ASN A 296 5.73 -12.32 -8.12
N ILE A 297 6.31 -11.15 -7.86
CA ILE A 297 7.10 -10.38 -8.84
C ILE A 297 8.37 -11.14 -9.23
N VAL A 298 9.05 -11.78 -8.27
CA VAL A 298 10.24 -12.59 -8.53
C VAL A 298 9.90 -13.79 -9.41
N ALA A 299 8.82 -14.50 -9.09
CA ALA A 299 8.32 -15.62 -9.89
C ALA A 299 7.91 -15.16 -11.31
N LEU A 300 7.31 -13.97 -11.43
CA LEU A 300 6.96 -13.35 -12.71
C LEU A 300 8.22 -13.06 -13.55
N ARG A 301 9.24 -12.45 -12.93
CA ARG A 301 10.54 -12.16 -13.56
C ARG A 301 11.24 -13.42 -14.05
N GLU A 302 11.22 -14.49 -13.25
CA GLU A 302 11.81 -15.77 -13.63
C GLU A 302 11.13 -16.37 -14.86
N GLU A 303 9.79 -16.40 -14.87
CA GLU A 303 9.02 -16.86 -16.03
C GLU A 303 9.31 -16.00 -17.27
N HIS A 304 9.31 -14.67 -17.11
CA HIS A 304 9.66 -13.72 -18.16
C HIS A 304 11.02 -14.06 -18.78
N ASN A 305 12.05 -14.25 -17.96
CA ASN A 305 13.41 -14.52 -18.43
C ASN A 305 13.49 -15.84 -19.22
N ILE A 306 12.82 -16.89 -18.75
CA ILE A 306 12.75 -18.19 -19.42
C ILE A 306 12.05 -18.06 -20.78
N LYS A 307 10.89 -17.41 -20.83
CA LYS A 307 10.13 -17.21 -22.07
C LYS A 307 10.85 -16.29 -23.05
N MET A 308 11.40 -15.19 -22.58
CA MET A 308 12.20 -14.28 -23.40
C MET A 308 13.38 -15.02 -24.05
N ALA A 309 14.07 -15.90 -23.31
CA ALA A 309 15.14 -16.72 -23.88
C ALA A 309 14.62 -17.70 -24.95
N LYS A 310 13.47 -18.33 -24.73
CA LYS A 310 12.81 -19.23 -25.70
C LYS A 310 12.46 -18.52 -27.01
N TYR A 311 11.91 -17.31 -26.94
CA TYR A 311 11.46 -16.57 -28.12
C TYR A 311 12.58 -15.74 -28.78
N ARG A 312 13.80 -15.71 -28.23
CA ARG A 312 14.91 -14.86 -28.70
C ARG A 312 15.23 -14.98 -30.19
N TYR A 313 15.11 -16.19 -30.75
CA TYR A 313 15.39 -16.48 -32.17
C TYR A 313 14.15 -17.02 -32.90
N SER A 314 12.98 -16.88 -32.28
CA SER A 314 11.71 -17.31 -32.86
C SER A 314 11.23 -16.26 -33.87
N SER A 315 10.69 -16.70 -35.00
CA SER A 315 9.90 -15.83 -35.89
C SER A 315 8.51 -15.54 -35.34
N ASP A 316 8.02 -16.39 -34.43
CA ASP A 316 6.73 -16.23 -33.78
C ASP A 316 6.87 -15.29 -32.57
N ILE A 317 6.10 -14.20 -32.58
CA ILE A 317 6.02 -13.23 -31.50
C ILE A 317 4.86 -13.65 -30.57
N PRO A 318 5.11 -13.94 -29.28
CA PRO A 318 4.04 -14.25 -28.34
C PRO A 318 3.21 -12.99 -28.05
N VAL A 319 1.97 -13.18 -27.60
CA VAL A 319 1.22 -12.08 -26.97
C VAL A 319 1.91 -11.70 -25.67
N LEU A 320 2.17 -10.41 -25.47
CA LEU A 320 2.93 -9.89 -24.34
C LEU A 320 2.00 -9.26 -23.30
N LEU A 321 2.40 -9.28 -22.03
CA LEU A 321 1.61 -8.68 -20.95
C LEU A 321 1.36 -7.19 -21.17
N TYR A 322 2.26 -6.47 -21.84
CA TYR A 322 2.03 -5.04 -22.08
C TYR A 322 0.82 -4.80 -22.99
N ASP A 323 0.47 -5.74 -23.88
CA ASP A 323 -0.71 -5.65 -24.76
C ASP A 323 -2.01 -5.96 -24.00
N ILE A 324 -1.93 -6.87 -23.01
CA ILE A 324 -3.09 -7.37 -22.25
C ILE A 324 -3.40 -6.45 -21.07
N ILE A 325 -2.36 -6.07 -20.33
CA ILE A 325 -2.45 -5.24 -19.13
C ILE A 325 -2.32 -3.79 -19.58
N ASN A 326 -3.45 -3.15 -19.84
CA ASN A 326 -3.49 -1.79 -20.37
C ASN A 326 -4.55 -0.93 -19.65
N PRO A 327 -4.31 -0.55 -18.38
CA PRO A 327 -5.23 0.32 -17.65
C PRO A 327 -5.25 1.72 -18.26
N ILE A 328 -6.38 2.41 -18.11
CA ILE A 328 -6.45 3.86 -18.35
C ILE A 328 -5.80 4.55 -17.15
N ILE A 329 -4.67 5.22 -17.40
CA ILE A 329 -3.91 5.93 -16.37
C ILE A 329 -4.16 7.41 -16.53
N LEU A 330 -4.83 8.01 -15.54
CA LEU A 330 -5.09 9.44 -15.49
C LEU A 330 -4.16 10.12 -14.48
N LYS A 331 -3.54 11.22 -14.89
CA LYS A 331 -2.82 12.09 -13.97
C LYS A 331 -3.75 13.23 -13.56
N LEU A 332 -4.20 13.21 -12.31
CA LEU A 332 -5.10 14.22 -11.77
C LEU A 332 -4.34 15.47 -11.31
N THR A 333 -4.93 16.65 -11.50
CA THR A 333 -4.47 17.92 -10.93
C THR A 333 -5.56 18.54 -10.06
N LYS A 334 -5.18 19.20 -8.96
CA LYS A 334 -6.18 19.78 -8.05
C LYS A 334 -6.94 20.92 -8.73
N GLU A 335 -6.28 21.72 -9.58
CA GLU A 335 -6.92 22.83 -10.27
C GLU A 335 -8.02 22.36 -11.24
N GLU A 336 -7.82 21.24 -11.94
CA GLU A 336 -8.72 20.81 -13.01
C GLU A 336 -9.74 19.76 -12.53
N ASP A 337 -9.34 18.88 -11.61
CA ASP A 337 -10.08 17.64 -11.32
C ASP A 337 -10.77 17.61 -9.94
N SER A 338 -10.64 18.66 -9.12
CA SER A 338 -11.21 18.68 -7.77
C SER A 338 -12.73 18.89 -7.72
N ILE A 339 -13.35 19.37 -8.80
CA ILE A 339 -14.78 19.69 -8.84
C ILE A 339 -15.61 18.40 -8.76
N GLY A 340 -16.43 18.27 -7.71
CA GLY A 340 -17.29 17.11 -7.48
C GLY A 340 -16.61 15.92 -6.80
N MET A 341 -15.31 16.00 -6.49
CA MET A 341 -14.56 14.93 -5.83
C MET A 341 -15.09 14.58 -4.44
N ALA A 342 -15.71 15.53 -3.72
CA ALA A 342 -16.28 15.30 -2.40
C ALA A 342 -17.34 14.15 -2.37
N GLU A 343 -17.98 13.86 -3.51
CA GLU A 343 -18.99 12.81 -3.66
C GLU A 343 -18.41 11.50 -4.20
N LEU A 344 -17.13 11.49 -4.59
CA LEU A 344 -16.50 10.38 -5.29
C LEU A 344 -15.64 9.48 -4.39
N GLY A 345 -15.61 9.70 -3.07
CA GLY A 345 -14.90 8.83 -2.14
C GLY A 345 -15.40 7.38 -2.12
N PRO A 346 -14.67 6.47 -1.45
CA PRO A 346 -15.19 5.17 -1.06
C PRO A 346 -16.42 5.30 -0.16
N PHE A 347 -17.37 4.37 -0.30
CA PHE A 347 -18.52 4.29 0.60
C PHE A 347 -18.19 3.30 1.70
N TYR A 348 -17.85 3.78 2.89
CA TYR A 348 -17.57 2.89 4.00
C TYR A 348 -18.87 2.38 4.62
N SER A 349 -18.93 1.06 4.89
CA SER A 349 -19.98 0.52 5.74
C SER A 349 -19.74 1.02 7.18
N PRO A 350 -20.79 1.21 8.00
CA PRO A 350 -20.57 1.41 9.43
C PRO A 350 -19.69 0.28 9.97
N PRO A 351 -18.77 0.55 10.91
CA PRO A 351 -18.08 -0.54 11.59
C PRO A 351 -19.15 -1.46 12.18
N HIS A 352 -19.11 -2.73 11.80
CA HIS A 352 -19.86 -3.76 12.49
C HIS A 352 -19.11 -3.99 13.81
N ASP A 353 -19.75 -3.61 14.92
CA ASP A 353 -19.27 -3.89 16.28
C ASP A 353 -19.01 -5.38 16.51
#